data_AF-A0A554JEJ3-F1
#
_entry.id   AF-A0A554JEJ3-F1
#
_cell.length_a   1.000
_cell.length_b   1.000
_cell.length_c   1.000
_cell.angle_alpha   90.00
_cell.angle_beta   90.00
_cell.angle_gamma   90.00
#
_symmetry.space_group_name_H-M   'P 1'
#
loop_
_entity.id
_entity.type
_entity.pdbx_description
1 polymer ?
#
loop_
_entity_poly.entity_id
_entity_poly.type
_entity_poly.pdbx_seq_one_letter_code
_entity_poly.pdbx_strand_id
1 'polypeptide(L)'
;MRFSAIFLASLILLVTCFLYLAAFGEPRLWRVTSTYAHSATQVIKMIPNGFDPQEVTIDANSAVIFINEDKVDRWPASNIHPTHEIYPEFDPQKPIDLGQSWSFKPKKAGIFKFHDHLLPHFRGTLIVNQEPGSAPGIETDKPNFLEEIKNKFSVILNGVKDLFRSFGLRPQDDNVDFGSFSNLSPEQQLKALEDMVKRNGVESTWKAFSEKFKGQGGSSGNIHDLAHLTGSLIYKNKGFNGITVCSAEFAFGCYHGFLDTAFEKSLDDIGKAEEACSKLGSGGPIASCIHGIGHG
;
A
#
# COMPACT_ATOMS: atom_id res chain seq x y z
N MET A 1 -50.61 6.72 -75.42
CA MET A 1 -49.65 5.86 -74.68
C MET A 1 -48.40 6.67 -74.33
N ARG A 2 -48.43 7.44 -73.23
CA ARG A 2 -47.30 8.31 -72.79
C ARG A 2 -47.14 8.34 -71.26
N PHE A 3 -47.51 7.26 -70.57
CA PHE A 3 -47.37 7.14 -69.12
C PHE A 3 -46.20 6.22 -68.68
N SER A 4 -45.48 5.60 -69.61
CA SER A 4 -44.46 4.59 -69.28
C SER A 4 -43.08 5.16 -68.90
N ALA A 5 -42.70 6.32 -69.47
CA ALA A 5 -41.35 6.86 -69.26
C ALA A 5 -41.19 7.57 -67.91
N ILE A 6 -42.25 8.19 -67.40
CA ILE A 6 -42.23 8.98 -66.15
C ILE A 6 -42.17 8.04 -64.94
N PHE A 7 -42.90 6.92 -64.98
CA PHE A 7 -42.87 5.92 -63.91
C PHE A 7 -41.53 5.18 -63.85
N LEU A 8 -40.92 4.87 -65.00
CA LEU A 8 -39.62 4.20 -65.03
C LEU A 8 -38.50 5.13 -64.54
N ALA A 9 -38.53 6.41 -64.92
CA ALA A 9 -37.58 7.40 -64.43
C ALA A 9 -37.71 7.64 -62.91
N SER A 10 -38.95 7.68 -62.40
CA SER A 10 -39.20 7.86 -60.96
C SER A 10 -38.77 6.65 -60.13
N LEU A 11 -38.96 5.43 -60.65
CA LEU A 11 -38.50 4.20 -59.98
C LEU A 11 -36.97 4.09 -59.97
N ILE A 12 -36.29 4.46 -61.07
CA ILE A 12 -34.82 4.48 -61.13
C ILE A 12 -34.26 5.53 -60.17
N LEU A 13 -34.89 6.70 -60.06
CA LEU A 13 -34.45 7.75 -59.13
C LEU A 13 -34.61 7.32 -57.66
N LEU A 14 -35.69 6.61 -57.34
CA LEU A 14 -35.92 6.10 -55.99
C LEU A 14 -34.96 4.97 -55.63
N VAL A 15 -34.71 4.03 -56.54
CA VAL A 15 -33.77 2.91 -56.31
C VAL A 15 -32.33 3.39 -56.23
N THR A 16 -31.93 4.36 -57.07
CA THR A 16 -30.59 4.96 -57.00
C THR A 16 -30.41 5.81 -55.74
N CYS A 17 -31.43 6.55 -55.30
CA CYS A 17 -31.41 7.29 -54.03
C CYS A 17 -31.31 6.34 -52.83
N PHE A 18 -32.04 5.22 -52.84
CA PHE A 18 -31.98 4.22 -51.77
C PHE A 18 -30.62 3.49 -51.72
N LEU A 19 -30.04 3.16 -52.88
CA LEU A 19 -28.70 2.59 -52.97
C LEU A 19 -27.60 3.59 -52.59
N TYR A 20 -27.78 4.89 -52.86
CA TYR A 20 -26.88 5.95 -52.41
C TYR A 20 -26.93 6.10 -50.87
N LEU A 21 -28.13 6.08 -50.28
CA LEU A 21 -28.32 6.10 -48.82
C LEU A 21 -27.78 4.84 -48.12
N ALA A 22 -27.81 3.68 -48.79
CA ALA A 22 -27.27 2.42 -48.26
C ALA A 22 -25.75 2.29 -48.42
N ALA A 23 -25.17 2.81 -49.52
CA ALA A 23 -23.73 2.78 -49.78
C ALA A 23 -22.95 3.86 -49.02
N PHE A 24 -23.58 5.01 -48.80
CA PHE A 24 -23.12 6.05 -47.89
C PHE A 24 -23.95 5.95 -46.62
N GLY A 25 -23.73 4.86 -45.88
CA GLY A 25 -24.45 4.55 -44.66
C GLY A 25 -24.59 5.77 -43.76
N GLU A 26 -25.75 5.84 -43.08
CA GLU A 26 -26.13 6.80 -42.03
C GLU A 26 -24.93 7.63 -41.59
N PRO A 27 -24.91 8.96 -41.78
CA PRO A 27 -23.85 9.77 -41.22
C PRO A 27 -23.84 9.39 -39.75
N ARG A 28 -22.79 8.66 -39.34
CA ARG A 28 -22.66 8.21 -37.95
C ARG A 28 -22.92 9.47 -37.18
N LEU A 29 -24.08 9.53 -36.52
CA LEU A 29 -24.37 10.57 -35.57
C LEU A 29 -23.26 10.36 -34.58
N TRP A 30 -22.19 11.12 -34.80
CA TRP A 30 -21.06 11.18 -33.94
C TRP A 30 -21.75 11.52 -32.63
N ARG A 31 -21.84 10.51 -31.76
CA ARG A 31 -21.96 10.79 -30.35
C ARG A 31 -20.80 11.74 -30.16
N VAL A 32 -21.11 13.02 -30.00
CA VAL A 32 -20.26 13.94 -29.29
C VAL A 32 -20.15 13.27 -27.93
N THR A 33 -19.21 12.34 -27.80
CA THR A 33 -18.66 12.01 -26.51
C THR A 33 -18.17 13.37 -26.07
N SER A 34 -18.95 13.99 -25.20
CA SER A 34 -18.59 15.21 -24.54
C SER A 34 -17.20 14.95 -23.99
N THR A 35 -16.19 15.49 -24.67
CA THR A 35 -14.82 15.47 -24.18
C THR A 35 -14.82 16.49 -23.07
N TYR A 36 -15.35 16.08 -21.91
CA TYR A 36 -14.99 16.67 -20.64
C TYR A 36 -13.52 16.31 -20.40
N ALA A 37 -12.63 16.95 -21.16
CA ALA A 37 -11.19 16.86 -21.01
C ALA A 37 -10.70 17.88 -19.96
N HIS A 38 -11.55 18.24 -18.99
CA HIS A 38 -11.12 18.90 -17.77
C HIS A 38 -11.37 17.89 -16.64
N SER A 39 -10.36 17.06 -16.35
CA SER A 39 -10.29 16.38 -15.06
C SER A 39 -10.47 17.45 -13.98
N ALA A 40 -11.44 17.26 -13.08
CA ALA A 40 -11.75 18.24 -12.05
C ALA A 40 -10.46 18.53 -11.27
N THR A 41 -10.06 19.81 -11.17
CA THR A 41 -8.84 20.20 -10.46
C THR A 41 -8.93 19.70 -9.02
N GLN A 42 -8.02 18.80 -8.65
CA GLN A 42 -7.97 18.26 -7.31
C GLN A 42 -7.20 19.20 -6.39
N VAL A 43 -7.79 19.48 -5.23
CA VAL A 43 -7.24 20.37 -4.21
C VAL A 43 -7.06 19.59 -2.92
N ILE A 44 -5.87 19.69 -2.35
CA ILE A 44 -5.51 19.17 -1.02
C ILE A 44 -5.33 20.37 -0.11
N LYS A 45 -6.15 20.47 0.92
CA LYS A 45 -6.04 21.48 1.96
C LYS A 45 -5.06 21.00 3.03
N MET A 46 -4.12 21.85 3.41
CA MET A 46 -3.28 21.66 4.58
C MET A 46 -3.94 22.42 5.72
N ILE A 47 -4.49 21.67 6.66
CA ILE A 47 -5.29 22.15 7.80
C ILE A 47 -4.61 21.74 9.12
N PRO A 48 -5.06 22.23 10.28
CA PRO A 48 -4.42 21.90 11.57
C PRO A 48 -4.27 20.40 11.84
N ASN A 49 -5.17 19.58 11.29
CA ASN A 49 -5.18 18.12 11.47
C ASN A 49 -4.50 17.35 10.32
N GLY A 50 -3.82 18.03 9.39
CA GLY A 50 -3.06 17.40 8.30
C GLY A 50 -3.59 17.75 6.92
N PHE A 51 -3.72 16.75 6.05
CA PHE A 51 -4.17 16.92 4.66
C PHE A 51 -5.64 16.51 4.51
N ASP A 52 -6.44 17.36 3.86
CA ASP A 52 -7.84 17.09 3.54
C ASP A 52 -8.13 17.36 2.04
N PRO A 53 -8.45 16.32 1.25
CA PRO A 53 -8.44 14.91 1.62
C PRO A 53 -7.01 14.37 1.80
N GLN A 54 -6.87 13.30 2.56
CA GLN A 54 -5.58 12.66 2.80
C GLN A 54 -5.07 11.86 1.58
N GLU A 55 -5.98 11.41 0.73
CA GLU A 55 -5.69 10.69 -0.51
C GLU A 55 -6.41 11.36 -1.68
N VAL A 56 -5.68 11.56 -2.77
CA VAL A 56 -6.22 12.09 -4.03
C VAL A 56 -5.81 11.20 -5.18
N THR A 57 -6.76 10.91 -6.06
CA THR A 57 -6.49 10.28 -7.35
C THR A 57 -6.63 11.32 -8.46
N ILE A 58 -5.64 11.40 -9.35
CA ILE A 58 -5.66 12.22 -10.57
C ILE A 58 -5.34 11.38 -11.80
N ASP A 59 -5.82 11.83 -12.94
CA ASP A 59 -5.42 11.26 -14.23
C ASP A 59 -3.98 11.66 -14.57
N ALA A 60 -3.31 10.84 -15.39
CA ALA A 60 -2.04 11.22 -15.99
C ALA A 60 -2.14 12.63 -16.62
N ASN A 61 -1.06 13.39 -16.52
CA ASN A 61 -0.95 14.77 -17.04
C ASN A 61 -1.85 15.82 -16.34
N SER A 62 -2.59 15.47 -15.29
CA SER A 62 -3.31 16.43 -14.43
C SER A 62 -2.40 16.99 -13.32
N ALA A 63 -2.76 18.16 -12.79
CA ALA A 63 -2.08 18.77 -11.64
C ALA A 63 -2.94 18.68 -10.37
N VAL A 64 -2.28 18.61 -9.22
CA VAL A 64 -2.89 18.75 -7.90
C VAL A 64 -2.46 20.08 -7.27
N ILE A 65 -3.37 20.73 -6.55
CA ILE A 65 -3.11 21.99 -5.85
C ILE A 65 -3.09 21.73 -4.34
N PHE A 66 -2.02 22.14 -3.68
CA PHE A 66 -1.93 22.22 -2.23
C PHE A 66 -2.24 23.64 -1.78
N ILE A 67 -3.20 23.82 -0.88
CA ILE A 67 -3.53 25.13 -0.30
C ILE A 67 -3.32 25.10 1.22
N ASN A 68 -2.62 26.09 1.77
CA ASN A 68 -2.46 26.20 3.21
C ASN A 68 -3.66 26.94 3.82
N GLU A 69 -4.52 26.22 4.54
CA GLU A 69 -5.62 26.75 5.35
C GLU A 69 -5.31 26.70 6.86
N ASP A 70 -4.10 26.28 7.23
CA ASP A 70 -3.60 26.26 8.60
C ASP A 70 -2.99 27.62 8.98
N LYS A 71 -2.87 27.89 10.28
CA LYS A 71 -2.30 29.13 10.83
C LYS A 71 -0.77 29.13 10.84
N VAL A 72 -0.15 27.99 10.58
CA VAL A 72 1.31 27.80 10.51
C VAL A 72 1.72 27.49 9.08
N ASP A 73 2.98 27.73 8.75
CA ASP A 73 3.52 27.35 7.44
C ASP A 73 3.46 25.83 7.26
N ARG A 74 3.20 25.39 6.03
CA ARG A 74 3.03 23.97 5.68
C ARG A 74 3.90 23.61 4.48
N TRP A 75 4.41 22.39 4.39
CA TRP A 75 5.33 22.02 3.31
C TRP A 75 5.08 20.61 2.80
N PRO A 76 4.27 20.40 1.76
CA PRO A 76 4.06 19.07 1.19
C PRO A 76 5.31 18.62 0.42
N ALA A 77 5.93 17.50 0.81
CA ALA A 77 7.13 16.97 0.18
C ALA A 77 7.09 15.44 0.04
N SER A 78 7.77 14.94 -0.98
CA SER A 78 7.86 13.52 -1.29
C SER A 78 8.50 12.74 -0.17
N ASN A 79 8.06 11.52 0.05
CA ASN A 79 8.82 10.59 0.88
C ASN A 79 10.16 10.20 0.20
N ILE A 80 11.15 9.68 0.91
CA ILE A 80 11.23 9.45 2.35
C ILE A 80 11.82 10.70 3.03
N HIS A 81 11.26 11.17 4.14
CA HIS A 81 11.84 12.29 4.90
C HIS A 81 13.21 11.92 5.50
N PRO A 82 14.22 12.80 5.48
CA PRO A 82 14.24 14.12 4.86
C PRO A 82 14.75 14.11 3.41
N THR A 83 15.06 12.94 2.84
CA THR A 83 15.81 12.84 1.58
C THR A 83 14.96 13.02 0.31
N HIS A 84 13.65 12.82 0.41
CA HIS A 84 12.65 12.98 -0.66
C HIS A 84 12.92 12.11 -1.90
N GLU A 85 13.61 10.98 -1.71
CA GLU A 85 14.13 10.13 -2.79
C GLU A 85 13.08 9.39 -3.64
N ILE A 86 11.83 9.25 -3.16
CA ILE A 86 10.78 8.53 -3.93
C ILE A 86 10.37 9.35 -5.14
N TYR A 87 10.23 10.67 -4.97
CA TYR A 87 9.94 11.57 -6.07
C TYR A 87 10.52 12.96 -5.78
N PRO A 88 11.82 13.19 -6.02
CA PRO A 88 12.50 14.42 -5.63
C PRO A 88 11.86 15.72 -6.16
N GLU A 89 11.20 15.67 -7.31
CA GLU A 89 10.49 16.82 -7.88
C GLU A 89 9.13 17.11 -7.22
N PHE A 90 8.62 16.20 -6.40
CA PHE A 90 7.46 16.44 -5.54
C PHE A 90 7.92 17.13 -4.25
N ASP A 91 8.50 18.32 -4.39
CA ASP A 91 8.97 19.14 -3.29
C ASP A 91 8.98 20.61 -3.74
N PRO A 92 8.24 21.53 -3.08
CA PRO A 92 8.30 22.97 -3.37
C PRO A 92 9.63 23.60 -2.94
N GLN A 93 10.48 22.88 -2.19
CA GLN A 93 11.77 23.30 -1.64
C GLN A 93 11.70 24.47 -0.65
N LYS A 94 10.48 24.83 -0.22
CA LYS A 94 10.21 25.87 0.77
C LYS A 94 8.83 25.68 1.39
N PRO A 95 8.60 26.22 2.61
CA PRO A 95 7.27 26.28 3.20
C PRO A 95 6.28 27.12 2.36
N ILE A 96 4.99 26.84 2.56
CA ILE A 96 3.85 27.54 1.97
C ILE A 96 3.14 28.29 3.10
N ASP A 97 3.15 29.62 3.02
CA ASP A 97 2.52 30.51 4.01
C ASP A 97 0.99 30.35 4.04
N LEU A 98 0.35 30.77 5.13
CA LEU A 98 -1.11 30.80 5.27
C LEU A 98 -1.80 31.47 4.06
N GLY A 99 -2.80 30.79 3.51
CA GLY A 99 -3.59 31.25 2.36
C GLY A 99 -2.89 31.15 1.01
N GLN A 100 -1.61 30.74 0.98
CA GLN A 100 -0.89 30.48 -0.26
C GLN A 100 -1.11 29.04 -0.76
N SER A 101 -0.73 28.81 -2.01
CA SER A 101 -0.88 27.51 -2.64
C SER A 101 0.33 27.15 -3.51
N TRP A 102 0.48 25.85 -3.77
CA TRP A 102 1.48 25.29 -4.67
C TRP A 102 0.82 24.25 -5.57
N SER A 103 1.18 24.24 -6.86
CA SER A 103 0.68 23.26 -7.82
C SER A 103 1.77 22.27 -8.21
N PHE A 104 1.46 20.99 -8.08
CA PHE A 104 2.31 19.89 -8.49
C PHE A 104 1.73 19.16 -9.69
N LYS A 105 2.55 18.97 -10.73
CA LYS A 105 2.19 18.19 -11.93
C LYS A 105 3.10 16.96 -12.04
N PRO A 106 2.62 15.76 -11.67
CA PRO A 106 3.40 14.54 -11.82
C PRO A 106 3.75 14.24 -13.28
N LYS A 107 4.96 13.73 -13.50
CA LYS A 107 5.47 13.30 -14.81
C LYS A 107 5.36 11.79 -15.03
N LYS A 108 5.01 11.04 -13.99
CA LYS A 108 4.97 9.57 -13.99
C LYS A 108 3.67 9.11 -13.33
N ALA A 109 3.04 8.09 -13.90
CA ALA A 109 1.95 7.38 -13.24
C ALA A 109 2.49 6.54 -12.07
N GLY A 110 1.68 6.33 -11.04
CA GLY A 110 2.10 5.61 -9.83
C GLY A 110 1.41 6.12 -8.58
N ILE A 111 1.81 5.54 -7.44
CA ILE A 111 1.33 5.93 -6.11
C ILE A 111 2.49 6.62 -5.39
N PHE A 112 2.35 7.90 -5.13
CA PHE A 112 3.38 8.73 -4.49
C PHE A 112 2.91 9.16 -3.11
N LYS A 113 3.56 8.66 -2.07
CA LYS A 113 3.34 9.12 -0.70
C LYS A 113 4.13 10.41 -0.46
N PHE A 114 3.52 11.34 0.26
CA PHE A 114 4.12 12.60 0.65
C PHE A 114 3.82 12.89 2.13
N HIS A 115 4.56 13.83 2.72
CA HIS A 115 4.41 14.28 4.10
C HIS A 115 4.49 15.80 4.17
N ASP A 116 4.14 16.37 5.31
CA ASP A 116 4.50 17.76 5.62
C ASP A 116 5.93 17.81 6.15
N HIS A 117 6.86 18.49 5.47
CA HIS A 117 8.26 18.56 5.85
C HIS A 117 8.47 19.22 7.21
N LEU A 118 7.60 20.16 7.61
CA LEU A 118 7.66 20.81 8.91
C LEU A 118 7.00 19.95 10.00
N LEU A 119 6.01 19.14 9.62
CA LEU A 119 5.24 18.28 10.52
C LEU A 119 5.11 16.86 9.93
N PRO A 120 6.20 16.05 9.89
CA PRO A 120 6.28 14.81 9.09
C PRO A 120 5.31 13.68 9.46
N HIS A 121 4.57 13.84 10.56
CA HIS A 121 3.48 12.95 10.96
C HIS A 121 2.20 13.17 10.12
N PHE A 122 2.01 14.37 9.56
CA PHE A 122 0.97 14.60 8.56
C PHE A 122 1.43 14.03 7.23
N ARG A 123 0.65 13.11 6.68
CA ARG A 123 0.98 12.32 5.49
C ARG A 123 -0.20 12.24 4.56
N GLY A 124 0.07 12.16 3.26
CA GLY A 124 -0.94 11.93 2.25
C GLY A 124 -0.45 11.05 1.11
N THR A 125 -1.39 10.68 0.24
CA THR A 125 -1.14 9.80 -0.91
C THR A 125 -1.67 10.47 -2.18
N LEU A 126 -0.81 10.58 -3.19
CA LEU A 126 -1.19 11.00 -4.54
C LEU A 126 -1.14 9.77 -5.48
N ILE A 127 -2.31 9.38 -5.99
CA ILE A 127 -2.45 8.31 -6.98
C ILE A 127 -2.56 8.95 -8.37
N VAL A 128 -1.68 8.56 -9.28
CA VAL A 128 -1.64 9.04 -10.66
C VAL A 128 -1.95 7.87 -11.59
N ASN A 129 -3.14 7.89 -12.20
CA ASN A 129 -3.59 6.84 -13.10
C ASN A 129 -2.75 6.81 -14.39
N GLN A 130 -2.57 5.61 -14.98
CA GLN A 130 -1.97 5.47 -16.31
C GLN A 130 -2.95 5.93 -17.40
N GLU A 131 -2.43 6.49 -18.49
CA GLU A 131 -3.25 6.71 -19.68
C GLU A 131 -3.69 5.35 -20.27
N PRO A 132 -4.97 5.18 -20.64
CA PRO A 132 -5.42 3.99 -21.34
C PRO A 132 -4.68 3.88 -22.69
N GLY A 133 -3.67 3.01 -22.78
CA GLY A 133 -2.96 2.76 -24.04
C GLY A 133 -1.47 2.42 -23.98
N SER A 134 -0.83 2.30 -22.81
CA SER A 134 0.62 2.02 -22.71
C SER A 134 0.93 0.76 -21.90
N ALA A 135 1.13 -0.38 -22.58
CA ALA A 135 1.67 -1.61 -21.99
C ALA A 135 2.72 -2.25 -22.92
N PRO A 136 3.83 -2.80 -22.39
CA PRO A 136 4.69 -3.72 -23.14
C PRO A 136 4.59 -5.19 -22.68
N GLY A 137 4.32 -6.06 -23.67
CA GLY A 137 4.63 -7.47 -23.91
C GLY A 137 4.93 -8.48 -22.77
N ILE A 138 4.16 -9.58 -22.78
CA ILE A 138 4.47 -10.89 -22.15
C ILE A 138 5.07 -11.80 -23.24
N GLU A 139 6.09 -12.60 -22.90
CA GLU A 139 6.56 -13.73 -23.74
C GLU A 139 6.68 -15.03 -22.92
N THR A 140 6.42 -16.16 -23.57
CA THR A 140 5.95 -17.47 -23.05
C THR A 140 6.92 -18.65 -23.29
N ASP A 141 6.66 -19.79 -22.59
CA ASP A 141 6.99 -21.22 -22.90
C ASP A 141 8.44 -21.74 -22.59
N LYS A 142 8.77 -22.98 -22.11
CA LYS A 142 8.15 -24.35 -22.11
C LYS A 142 8.93 -25.41 -21.22
N PRO A 143 8.65 -26.75 -21.17
CA PRO A 143 8.31 -27.51 -19.93
C PRO A 143 8.98 -28.92 -19.69
N ASN A 144 8.41 -29.73 -18.78
CA ASN A 144 8.35 -31.22 -18.74
C ASN A 144 9.49 -32.10 -18.13
N PHE A 145 10.19 -31.67 -17.07
CA PHE A 145 11.08 -32.58 -16.30
C PHE A 145 10.69 -32.73 -14.82
N LEU A 146 10.00 -31.73 -14.24
CA LEU A 146 9.79 -31.63 -12.79
C LEU A 146 8.60 -32.42 -12.24
N GLU A 147 7.72 -32.93 -13.09
CA GLU A 147 6.49 -33.61 -12.63
C GLU A 147 6.72 -35.09 -12.26
N GLU A 148 7.75 -35.74 -12.80
CA GLU A 148 8.03 -37.16 -12.49
C GLU A 148 8.76 -37.34 -11.14
N ILE A 149 9.58 -36.37 -10.74
CA ILE A 149 10.36 -36.41 -9.50
C ILE A 149 9.47 -36.16 -8.27
N LYS A 150 8.46 -35.28 -8.40
CA LYS A 150 7.52 -34.94 -7.30
C LYS A 150 6.72 -36.15 -6.82
N ASN A 151 6.27 -36.99 -7.74
CA ASN A 151 5.38 -38.09 -7.40
C ASN A 151 6.07 -39.21 -6.61
N LYS A 152 7.35 -39.50 -6.89
CA LYS A 152 8.11 -40.49 -6.11
C LYS A 152 8.54 -39.98 -4.73
N PHE A 153 8.83 -38.68 -4.62
CA PHE A 153 9.24 -38.07 -3.35
C PHE A 153 8.07 -37.94 -2.36
N SER A 154 6.84 -37.73 -2.86
CA SER A 154 5.63 -37.59 -2.04
C SER A 154 5.26 -38.85 -1.24
N VAL A 155 5.46 -40.04 -1.81
CA VAL A 155 5.11 -41.32 -1.17
C VAL A 155 6.04 -41.62 0.01
N ILE A 156 7.33 -41.32 -0.14
CA ILE A 156 8.34 -41.52 0.92
C ILE A 156 8.10 -40.53 2.08
N LEU A 157 7.78 -39.27 1.76
CA LEU A 157 7.46 -38.23 2.76
C LEU A 157 6.19 -38.53 3.56
N ASN A 158 5.18 -39.12 2.93
CA ASN A 158 3.93 -39.47 3.61
C ASN A 158 4.12 -40.62 4.61
N GLY A 159 4.94 -41.63 4.29
CA GLY A 159 5.27 -42.71 5.21
C GLY A 159 6.03 -42.24 6.47
N VAL A 160 6.87 -41.22 6.35
CA VAL A 160 7.57 -40.61 7.50
C VAL A 160 6.61 -39.80 8.37
N LYS A 161 5.66 -39.06 7.76
CA LYS A 161 4.64 -38.30 8.49
C LYS A 161 3.72 -39.18 9.33
N ASP A 162 3.35 -40.35 8.82
CA ASP A 162 2.47 -41.29 9.54
C ASP A 162 3.19 -41.95 10.72
N LEU A 163 4.50 -42.18 10.61
CA LEU A 163 5.34 -42.68 11.71
C LEU A 163 5.47 -41.65 12.86
N PHE A 164 5.62 -40.36 12.54
CA PHE A 164 5.71 -39.28 13.55
C PHE A 164 4.39 -39.08 14.32
N ARG A 165 3.23 -39.27 13.67
CA ARG A 165 1.91 -39.20 14.34
C ARG A 165 1.71 -40.28 15.40
N SER A 166 2.26 -41.47 15.18
CA SER A 166 2.16 -42.60 16.11
C SER A 166 2.92 -42.36 17.43
N PHE A 167 3.94 -41.50 17.41
CA PHE A 167 4.80 -41.21 18.58
C PHE A 167 4.29 -40.08 19.49
N GLY A 168 3.12 -39.50 19.24
CA GLY A 168 2.55 -38.42 20.09
C GLY A 168 3.36 -37.12 20.06
N LEU A 169 4.40 -37.01 19.23
CA LEU A 169 5.09 -35.77 18.93
C LEU A 169 4.26 -35.02 17.90
N ARG A 170 3.46 -34.06 18.35
CA ARG A 170 2.69 -33.16 17.49
C ARG A 170 3.70 -32.25 16.77
N PRO A 171 3.92 -32.41 15.44
CA PRO A 171 4.74 -31.45 14.71
C PRO A 171 3.99 -30.11 14.76
N GLN A 172 4.70 -29.06 15.10
CA GLN A 172 4.17 -27.71 14.95
C GLN A 172 3.87 -27.53 13.46
N ASP A 173 2.62 -27.17 13.16
CA ASP A 173 2.21 -26.90 11.78
C ASP A 173 2.83 -25.55 11.40
N ASP A 174 3.98 -25.60 10.74
CA ASP A 174 4.80 -24.43 10.40
C ASP A 174 4.18 -23.55 9.30
N ASN A 175 3.01 -23.92 8.77
CA ASN A 175 2.22 -23.05 7.90
C ASN A 175 1.28 -22.18 8.73
N VAL A 176 1.85 -21.18 9.38
CA VAL A 176 1.07 -20.05 9.88
C VAL A 176 0.52 -19.33 8.64
N ASP A 177 -0.79 -19.45 8.40
CA ASP A 177 -1.44 -18.89 7.21
C ASP A 177 -1.51 -17.35 7.27
N PHE A 178 -0.44 -16.71 6.82
CA PHE A 178 -0.37 -15.27 6.54
C PHE A 178 -0.85 -14.91 5.12
N GLY A 179 -1.33 -15.88 4.34
CA GLY A 179 -1.60 -15.72 2.90
C GLY A 179 -2.70 -14.70 2.56
N SER A 180 -3.56 -14.38 3.53
CA SER A 180 -4.65 -13.40 3.41
C SER A 180 -4.50 -12.18 4.33
N PHE A 181 -3.47 -12.15 5.18
CA PHE A 181 -3.33 -11.15 6.25
C PHE A 181 -3.14 -9.72 5.75
N SER A 182 -2.42 -9.53 4.65
CA SER A 182 -2.18 -8.22 4.04
C SER A 182 -3.43 -7.60 3.38
N ASN A 183 -4.49 -8.39 3.18
CA ASN A 183 -5.74 -7.97 2.54
C ASN A 183 -6.86 -7.67 3.56
N LEU A 184 -6.57 -7.77 4.85
CA LEU A 184 -7.50 -7.54 5.95
C LEU A 184 -7.51 -6.05 6.36
N SER A 185 -8.64 -5.56 6.91
CA SER A 185 -8.69 -4.24 7.55
C SER A 185 -7.77 -4.19 8.79
N PRO A 186 -7.35 -3.00 9.26
CA PRO A 186 -6.52 -2.88 10.47
C PRO A 186 -7.11 -3.60 11.70
N GLU A 187 -8.43 -3.55 11.90
CA GLU A 187 -9.09 -4.26 13.01
C GLU A 187 -9.05 -5.79 12.82
N GLN A 188 -9.18 -6.25 11.57
CA GLN A 188 -9.08 -7.66 11.23
C GLN A 188 -7.64 -8.18 11.34
N GLN A 189 -6.64 -7.35 11.04
CA GLN A 189 -5.22 -7.64 11.23
C GLN A 189 -4.86 -7.75 12.72
N LEU A 190 -5.35 -6.83 13.55
CA LEU A 190 -5.27 -6.92 15.02
C LEU A 190 -5.86 -8.23 15.53
N LYS A 191 -7.10 -8.54 15.13
CA LYS A 191 -7.77 -9.77 15.56
C LYS A 191 -7.03 -11.02 15.10
N ALA A 192 -6.56 -11.05 13.86
CA ALA A 192 -5.82 -12.19 13.33
C ALA A 192 -4.47 -12.39 14.05
N LEU A 193 -3.72 -11.31 14.34
CA LEU A 193 -2.49 -11.42 15.13
C LEU A 193 -2.77 -11.86 16.57
N GLU A 194 -3.81 -11.34 17.23
CA GLU A 194 -4.21 -11.82 18.55
C GLU A 194 -4.55 -13.31 18.55
N ASP A 195 -5.30 -13.79 17.55
CA ASP A 195 -5.66 -15.20 17.42
C ASP A 195 -4.43 -16.07 17.16
N MET A 196 -3.45 -15.56 16.41
CA MET A 196 -2.18 -16.23 16.19
C MET A 196 -1.33 -16.30 17.47
N VAL A 197 -1.26 -15.21 18.23
CA VAL A 197 -0.57 -15.18 19.53
C VAL A 197 -1.23 -16.14 20.52
N LYS A 198 -2.57 -16.18 20.58
CA LYS A 198 -3.32 -17.12 21.44
C LYS A 198 -3.06 -18.59 21.08
N ARG A 199 -2.92 -18.91 19.79
CA ARG A 199 -2.69 -20.28 19.32
C ARG A 199 -1.24 -20.73 19.44
N ASN A 200 -0.30 -19.86 19.08
CA ASN A 200 1.09 -20.23 18.80
C ASN A 200 2.09 -19.60 19.78
N GLY A 201 1.65 -18.66 20.61
CA GLY A 201 2.54 -17.84 21.43
C GLY A 201 3.16 -16.69 20.64
N VAL A 202 3.57 -15.65 21.38
CA VAL A 202 4.03 -14.39 20.77
C VAL A 202 5.40 -14.51 20.10
N GLU A 203 6.30 -15.36 20.62
CA GLU A 203 7.63 -15.60 20.03
C GLU A 203 7.54 -16.29 18.67
N SER A 204 6.75 -17.37 18.58
CA SER A 204 6.53 -18.07 17.32
C SER A 204 5.79 -17.20 16.31
N THR A 205 4.86 -16.36 16.78
CA THR A 205 4.14 -15.41 15.92
C THR A 205 5.07 -14.35 15.34
N TRP A 206 5.92 -13.72 16.17
CA TRP A 206 6.91 -12.75 15.70
C TRP A 206 7.91 -13.37 14.74
N LYS A 207 8.46 -14.56 15.07
CA LYS A 207 9.40 -15.26 14.19
C LYS A 207 8.78 -15.54 12.82
N ALA A 208 7.57 -16.09 12.78
CA ALA A 208 6.90 -16.42 11.52
C ALA A 208 6.54 -15.15 10.72
N PHE A 209 6.11 -14.08 11.39
CA PHE A 209 5.88 -12.77 10.78
C PHE A 209 7.17 -12.23 10.14
N SER A 210 8.27 -12.20 10.90
CA SER A 210 9.56 -11.68 10.44
C SER A 210 10.17 -12.50 9.30
N GLU A 211 10.02 -13.83 9.34
CA GLU A 211 10.46 -14.71 8.24
C GLU A 211 9.61 -14.51 6.98
N LYS A 212 8.29 -14.36 7.12
CA LYS A 212 7.36 -14.19 5.99
C LYS A 212 7.62 -12.88 5.24
N PHE A 213 7.87 -11.80 5.97
CA PHE A 213 8.07 -10.47 5.40
C PHE A 213 9.54 -10.11 5.23
N LYS A 214 10.47 -11.05 5.44
CA LYS A 214 11.91 -10.82 5.32
C LYS A 214 12.28 -10.11 4.02
N GLY A 215 13.04 -9.02 4.13
CA GLY A 215 13.47 -8.20 2.99
C GLY A 215 12.45 -7.15 2.53
N GLN A 216 11.23 -7.15 3.08
CA GLN A 216 10.29 -6.05 2.95
C GLN A 216 10.65 -5.02 4.03
N GLY A 217 10.78 -3.75 3.65
CA GLY A 217 11.34 -2.71 4.52
C GLY A 217 10.69 -1.34 4.30
N GLY A 218 11.00 -0.42 5.20
CA GLY A 218 10.43 0.93 5.25
C GLY A 218 9.93 1.26 6.67
N SER A 219 10.00 2.54 7.03
CA SER A 219 9.46 3.09 8.28
C SER A 219 7.97 3.45 8.20
N SER A 220 7.30 3.05 7.11
CA SER A 220 5.89 3.31 6.90
C SER A 220 5.28 2.30 5.93
N GLY A 221 4.01 1.95 6.15
CA GLY A 221 3.26 0.97 5.36
C GLY A 221 2.90 -0.26 6.16
N ASN A 222 2.02 -1.06 5.57
CA ASN A 222 1.29 -2.14 6.24
C ASN A 222 2.20 -3.02 7.11
N ILE A 223 3.38 -3.43 6.62
CA ILE A 223 4.28 -4.33 7.36
C ILE A 223 4.97 -3.66 8.56
N HIS A 224 5.27 -2.36 8.47
CA HIS A 224 5.80 -1.61 9.61
C HIS A 224 4.72 -1.48 10.69
N ASP A 225 3.50 -1.12 10.31
CA ASP A 225 2.37 -0.97 11.23
C ASP A 225 1.96 -2.32 11.86
N LEU A 226 2.10 -3.41 11.09
CA LEU A 226 1.94 -4.76 11.59
C LEU A 226 3.08 -5.17 12.54
N ALA A 227 4.30 -4.68 12.32
CA ALA A 227 5.40 -4.86 13.25
C ALA A 227 5.15 -4.10 14.56
N HIS A 228 4.63 -2.86 14.50
CA HIS A 228 4.17 -2.11 15.68
C HIS A 228 3.14 -2.92 16.46
N LEU A 229 2.09 -3.34 15.78
CA LEU A 229 1.01 -4.11 16.37
C LEU A 229 1.52 -5.40 17.03
N THR A 230 2.45 -6.11 16.39
CA THR A 230 3.06 -7.30 16.99
C THR A 230 3.90 -6.93 18.22
N GLY A 231 4.63 -5.82 18.20
CA GLY A 231 5.31 -5.23 19.35
C GLY A 231 4.37 -4.95 20.53
N SER A 232 3.20 -4.35 20.27
CA SER A 232 2.16 -4.10 21.27
C SER A 232 1.67 -5.39 21.93
N LEU A 233 1.47 -6.44 21.13
CA LEU A 233 1.07 -7.76 21.62
C LEU A 233 2.17 -8.42 22.46
N ILE A 234 3.44 -8.24 22.10
CA ILE A 234 4.58 -8.71 22.89
C ILE A 234 4.58 -8.07 24.27
N TYR A 235 4.41 -6.74 24.36
CA TYR A 235 4.34 -6.06 25.66
C TYR A 235 3.13 -6.53 26.48
N LYS A 236 1.94 -6.61 25.88
CA LYS A 236 0.72 -7.08 26.58
C LYS A 236 0.84 -8.50 27.15
N ASN A 237 1.65 -9.37 26.52
CA ASN A 237 1.82 -10.75 26.95
C ASN A 237 3.00 -10.97 27.91
N LYS A 238 4.11 -10.24 27.74
CA LYS A 238 5.37 -10.50 28.47
C LYS A 238 5.86 -9.32 29.31
N GLY A 239 5.22 -8.16 29.22
CA GLY A 239 5.73 -6.90 29.77
C GLY A 239 7.14 -6.59 29.25
N PHE A 240 7.91 -5.85 30.04
CA PHE A 240 9.30 -5.48 29.70
C PHE A 240 10.24 -6.67 29.42
N ASN A 241 9.93 -7.88 29.92
CA ASN A 241 10.71 -9.09 29.62
C ASN A 241 10.56 -9.55 28.16
N GLY A 242 9.55 -9.06 27.45
CA GLY A 242 9.29 -9.39 26.05
C GLY A 242 10.17 -8.63 25.05
N ILE A 243 10.89 -7.59 25.45
CA ILE A 243 11.59 -6.70 24.51
C ILE A 243 12.61 -7.44 23.63
N THR A 244 13.25 -8.50 24.16
CA THR A 244 14.25 -9.31 23.42
C THR A 244 13.62 -10.23 22.37
N VAL A 245 12.29 -10.32 22.32
CA VAL A 245 11.57 -10.99 21.23
C VAL A 245 11.59 -10.10 19.99
N CYS A 246 11.50 -8.79 20.16
CA CYS A 246 11.57 -7.84 19.05
C CYS A 246 12.95 -7.84 18.38
N SER A 247 12.95 -7.41 17.14
CA SER A 247 14.15 -7.28 16.33
C SER A 247 14.03 -6.06 15.41
N ALA A 248 15.13 -5.64 14.79
CA ALA A 248 15.25 -4.34 14.12
C ALA A 248 14.60 -4.27 12.72
N GLU A 249 14.09 -5.39 12.22
CA GLU A 249 13.40 -5.49 10.94
C GLU A 249 12.20 -4.54 10.89
N PHE A 250 11.79 -4.21 9.66
CA PHE A 250 10.65 -3.32 9.43
C PHE A 250 10.84 -1.98 10.13
N ALA A 251 12.06 -1.44 10.05
CA ALA A 251 12.46 -0.14 10.60
C ALA A 251 12.10 0.01 12.09
N PHE A 252 12.51 -0.96 12.90
CA PHE A 252 12.32 -0.95 14.36
C PHE A 252 10.85 -0.95 14.82
N GLY A 253 9.91 -1.28 13.91
CA GLY A 253 8.48 -1.18 14.19
C GLY A 253 8.04 -1.97 15.43
N CYS A 254 8.62 -3.15 15.67
CA CYS A 254 8.33 -3.94 16.88
C CYS A 254 8.67 -3.19 18.17
N TYR A 255 9.82 -2.51 18.20
CA TYR A 255 10.23 -1.75 19.38
C TYR A 255 9.31 -0.55 19.62
N HIS A 256 8.86 0.12 18.55
CA HIS A 256 7.94 1.26 18.66
C HIS A 256 6.61 0.83 19.27
N GLY A 257 5.89 -0.09 18.63
CA GLY A 257 4.59 -0.50 19.16
C GLY A 257 4.65 -1.17 20.53
N PHE A 258 5.78 -1.80 20.89
CA PHE A 258 6.05 -2.30 22.24
C PHE A 258 6.09 -1.16 23.27
N LEU A 259 6.87 -0.11 22.99
CA LEU A 259 7.06 1.01 23.90
C LEU A 259 5.84 1.93 23.95
N ASP A 260 5.19 2.18 22.81
CA ASP A 260 3.92 2.92 22.74
C ASP A 260 2.87 2.29 23.67
N THR A 261 2.78 0.94 23.65
CA THR A 261 1.86 0.22 24.53
C THR A 261 2.31 0.24 25.99
N ALA A 262 3.63 0.29 26.24
CA ALA A 262 4.16 0.39 27.59
C ALA A 262 3.81 1.74 28.25
N PHE A 263 3.73 2.80 27.44
CA PHE A 263 3.54 4.17 27.91
C PHE A 263 2.14 4.76 27.64
N GLU A 264 1.23 4.00 27.01
CA GLU A 264 -0.14 4.41 26.69
C GLU A 264 -0.88 5.05 27.88
N LYS A 265 -0.56 4.66 29.12
CA LYS A 265 -1.25 5.11 30.34
C LYS A 265 -0.43 6.06 31.22
N SER A 266 0.90 5.95 31.22
CA SER A 266 1.77 6.71 32.13
C SER A 266 3.24 6.57 31.74
N LEU A 267 4.04 7.59 32.04
CA LEU A 267 5.49 7.61 31.84
C LEU A 267 6.30 7.11 33.07
N ASP A 268 5.62 6.62 34.11
CA ASP A 268 6.26 6.24 35.38
C ASP A 268 7.30 5.11 35.24
N ASP A 269 7.19 4.32 34.16
CA ASP A 269 8.04 3.16 33.91
C ASP A 269 9.20 3.44 32.94
N ILE A 270 9.57 4.71 32.67
CA ILE A 270 10.70 5.06 31.78
C ILE A 270 11.99 4.34 32.18
N GLY A 271 12.31 4.30 33.47
CA GLY A 271 13.52 3.61 33.95
C GLY A 271 13.50 2.10 33.69
N LYS A 272 12.32 1.47 33.74
CA LYS A 272 12.17 0.04 33.41
C LYS A 272 12.30 -0.21 31.92
N ALA A 273 11.83 0.72 31.08
CA ALA A 273 12.01 0.63 29.63
C ALA A 273 13.48 0.79 29.23
N GLU A 274 14.20 1.74 29.82
CA GLU A 274 15.64 1.90 29.59
C GLU A 274 16.42 0.64 30.01
N GLU A 275 16.12 0.10 31.19
CA GLU A 275 16.71 -1.17 31.65
C GLU A 275 16.37 -2.33 30.69
N ALA A 276 15.13 -2.40 30.20
CA ALA A 276 14.71 -3.41 29.23
C ALA A 276 15.46 -3.26 27.90
N CYS A 277 15.55 -2.06 27.35
CA CYS A 277 16.29 -1.77 26.12
C CYS A 277 17.79 -2.11 26.26
N SER A 278 18.37 -1.96 27.45
CA SER A 278 19.78 -2.32 27.71
C SER A 278 20.08 -3.82 27.48
N LYS A 279 19.05 -4.68 27.58
CA LYS A 279 19.16 -6.13 27.35
C LYS A 279 19.35 -6.48 25.87
N LEU A 280 19.17 -5.53 24.95
CA LEU A 280 19.40 -5.70 23.51
C LEU A 280 20.89 -5.67 23.12
N GLY A 281 21.80 -5.47 24.08
CA GLY A 281 23.24 -5.40 23.85
C GLY A 281 23.67 -4.01 23.38
N SER A 282 24.62 -3.94 22.46
CA SER A 282 25.21 -2.67 21.97
C SER A 282 24.85 -2.38 20.51
N GLY A 283 24.68 -1.11 20.15
CA GLY A 283 24.56 -0.65 18.76
C GLY A 283 23.17 -0.15 18.36
N GLY A 284 22.75 -0.41 17.12
CA GLY A 284 21.51 0.11 16.54
C GLY A 284 20.22 -0.27 17.30
N PRO A 285 20.02 -1.53 17.70
CA PRO A 285 18.78 -1.94 18.40
C PRO A 285 18.55 -1.24 19.74
N ILE A 286 19.58 -1.07 20.57
CA ILE A 286 19.46 -0.33 21.84
C ILE A 286 19.19 1.16 21.59
N ALA A 287 19.89 1.77 20.62
CA ALA A 287 19.69 3.19 20.28
C ALA A 287 18.27 3.44 19.76
N SER A 288 17.75 2.56 18.90
CA SER A 288 16.39 2.67 18.37
C SER A 288 15.33 2.34 19.42
N CYS A 289 15.58 1.39 20.33
CA CYS A 289 14.68 1.10 21.45
C CYS A 289 14.58 2.33 22.37
N ILE A 290 15.70 2.93 22.77
CA ILE A 290 15.70 4.15 23.60
C ILE A 290 15.07 5.32 22.84
N HIS A 291 15.34 5.46 21.53
CA HIS A 291 14.69 6.47 20.69
C HIS A 291 13.16 6.34 20.70
N GLY A 292 12.63 5.11 20.67
CA GLY A 292 11.20 4.84 20.78
C GLY A 292 10.56 5.32 22.10
N ILE A 293 11.34 5.53 23.18
CA ILE A 293 10.85 6.09 24.45
C ILE A 293 10.50 7.59 24.31
N GLY A 294 11.14 8.31 23.39
CA GLY A 294 11.00 9.77 23.23
C GLY A 294 9.87 10.23 22.30
N HIS A 295 9.09 9.30 21.75
CA HIS A 295 8.04 9.57 20.75
C HIS A 295 6.62 9.16 21.18
N GLY A 296 6.41 8.87 22.46
CA GLY A 296 5.08 8.64 23.05
C GLY A 296 4.25 9.92 23.15
#